data_AF-R7Y205-F1
#
_entry.id   AF-R7Y205-F1
#
_cell.length_a   1.000
_cell.length_b   1.000
_cell.length_c   1.000
_cell.angle_alpha   90.00
_cell.angle_beta   90.00
_cell.angle_gamma   90.00
#
_symmetry.space_group_name_H-M   'P 1'
#
loop_
_entity.id
_entity.type
_entity.pdbx_description
1 polymer ?
#
loop_
_entity_poly.entity_id
_entity_poly.type
_entity_poly.pdbx_seq_one_letter_code
_entity_poly.pdbx_strand_id
1 'polypeptide(L)'
;MEDPNHPLNRLTPEQVEELGRELQAIHDEVFAELGATDAAYIRRLVKVHRRLAALSRIALMNSRFTPMLVAGTAGLSVAKILENMELGHNILHGQWDWMNDPKIHSSTWDWDNVTPSSAWKHSHNFVHHTYTNVLGKDRDVGYDTIRIDHRQRWKPAYLAQPAYNVLLAMFFEWGIAIYDLDFPAVRRGASPRSSSTTRCVPSAARPVGRCSRTTSPSRC
;
A
#
# COMPACT_ATOMS: atom_id res chain seq x y z
N MET A 1 9.82 -15.52 -23.80
CA MET A 1 10.78 -15.58 -22.68
C MET A 1 12.01 -16.33 -23.21
N GLU A 2 12.69 -15.72 -24.18
CA GLU A 2 13.84 -16.30 -24.90
C GLU A 2 14.82 -15.16 -25.19
N ASP A 3 15.21 -14.42 -24.15
CA ASP A 3 16.41 -13.59 -24.28
C ASP A 3 17.60 -14.52 -24.03
N PRO A 4 18.44 -14.82 -25.04
CA PRO A 4 19.62 -15.67 -24.84
C PRO A 4 20.60 -15.10 -23.80
N ASN A 5 20.49 -13.81 -23.47
CA ASN A 5 21.29 -13.16 -22.42
C ASN A 5 20.63 -13.12 -21.04
N HIS A 6 19.47 -13.78 -20.85
CA HIS A 6 18.81 -13.82 -19.55
C HIS A 6 19.76 -14.40 -18.48
N PRO A 7 19.98 -13.73 -17.34
CA PRO A 7 20.95 -14.17 -16.34
C PRO A 7 20.75 -15.62 -15.87
N LEU A 8 19.48 -16.06 -15.77
CA LEU A 8 19.14 -17.44 -15.39
C LEU A 8 19.60 -18.49 -16.41
N ASN A 9 19.75 -18.13 -17.69
CA ASN A 9 20.24 -19.06 -18.72
C ASN A 9 21.73 -19.40 -18.56
N ARG A 10 22.44 -18.70 -17.66
CA ARG A 10 23.85 -18.96 -17.34
C ARG A 10 24.02 -19.93 -16.17
N LEU A 11 22.93 -20.34 -15.53
CA LEU A 11 22.93 -21.28 -14.42
C LEU A 11 22.45 -22.65 -14.89
N THR A 12 23.10 -23.70 -14.40
CA THR A 12 22.59 -25.07 -14.53
C THR A 12 21.35 -25.27 -13.65
N PRO A 13 20.47 -26.24 -13.97
CA PRO A 13 19.32 -26.58 -13.12
C PRO A 13 19.72 -26.83 -11.65
N GLU A 14 20.84 -27.52 -11.42
CA GLU A 14 21.34 -27.85 -10.10
C GLU A 14 21.79 -26.60 -9.32
N GLN A 15 22.39 -25.62 -10.01
CA GLN A 15 22.74 -24.32 -9.39
C GLN A 15 21.52 -23.49 -9.03
N VAL A 16 20.45 -23.55 -9.83
CA VAL A 16 19.18 -22.87 -9.52
C VAL A 16 18.54 -23.51 -8.29
N GLU A 17 18.56 -24.83 -8.18
CA GLU A 17 18.05 -25.53 -6.99
C GLU A 17 18.89 -25.25 -5.74
N GLU A 18 20.22 -25.23 -5.85
CA GLU A 18 21.09 -24.88 -4.71
C GLU A 18 20.84 -23.44 -4.25
N LEU A 19 20.74 -22.49 -5.17
CA LEU A 19 20.38 -21.11 -4.83
C LEU A 19 19.02 -21.04 -4.11
N GLY A 20 18.04 -21.82 -4.56
CA GLY A 20 16.74 -21.93 -3.89
C GLY A 20 16.87 -22.46 -2.45
N ARG A 21 17.71 -23.49 -2.23
CA ARG A 21 17.99 -24.03 -0.89
C ARG A 21 18.67 -23.00 0.01
N GLU A 22 19.67 -22.28 -0.49
CA GLU A 22 20.38 -21.24 0.26
C GLU A 22 19.43 -20.10 0.66
N LEU A 23 18.59 -19.63 -0.27
CA LEU A 23 17.59 -18.59 0.01
C LEU A 23 16.53 -19.05 1.03
N GLN A 24 16.09 -20.30 0.93
CA GLN A 24 15.16 -20.88 1.90
C GLN A 24 15.79 -21.01 3.30
N ALA A 25 17.07 -21.42 3.37
CA ALA A 25 17.79 -21.53 4.63
C ALA A 25 17.91 -20.16 5.32
N ILE A 26 18.23 -19.09 4.58
CA ILE A 26 18.26 -17.71 5.09
C ILE A 26 16.86 -17.29 5.55
N HIS A 27 15.82 -17.57 4.76
CA HIS A 27 14.45 -17.28 5.16
C HIS A 27 14.10 -17.96 6.49
N ASP A 28 14.38 -19.25 6.63
CA ASP A 28 14.03 -20.03 7.81
C ASP A 28 14.83 -19.58 9.05
N GLU A 29 16.11 -19.23 8.87
CA GLU A 29 16.95 -18.64 9.91
C GLU A 29 16.35 -17.33 10.44
N VAL A 30 16.07 -16.37 9.55
CA VAL A 30 15.50 -15.06 9.93
C VAL A 30 14.09 -15.21 10.49
N PHE A 31 13.28 -16.10 9.92
CA PHE A 31 11.92 -16.34 10.41
C PHE A 31 11.92 -16.95 11.82
N ALA A 32 12.92 -17.80 12.14
CA ALA A 32 13.07 -18.38 13.47
C ALA A 32 13.48 -17.34 14.55
N GLU A 33 14.04 -16.20 14.16
CA GLU A 33 14.37 -15.11 15.09
C GLU A 33 13.13 -14.33 15.55
N LEU A 34 12.03 -14.38 14.80
CA LEU A 34 10.80 -13.68 15.12
C LEU A 34 10.24 -14.16 16.46
N GLY A 35 9.93 -13.22 17.36
CA GLY A 35 9.47 -13.61 18.68
C GLY A 35 8.84 -12.52 19.53
N ALA A 36 8.93 -12.73 20.84
CA ALA A 36 8.25 -11.89 21.82
C ALA A 36 8.67 -10.41 21.75
N THR A 37 9.92 -10.14 21.36
CA THR A 37 10.45 -8.78 21.19
C THR A 37 9.73 -8.04 20.06
N ASP A 38 9.60 -8.66 18.89
CA ASP A 38 8.93 -8.07 17.73
C ASP A 38 7.44 -7.89 17.98
N ALA A 39 6.81 -8.90 18.59
CA ALA A 39 5.41 -8.84 18.99
C ALA A 39 5.16 -7.73 20.03
N ALA A 40 6.10 -7.48 20.95
CA ALA A 40 6.04 -6.38 21.90
C ALA A 40 6.26 -5.02 21.21
N TYR A 41 7.15 -4.94 20.23
CA TYR A 41 7.40 -3.75 19.42
C TYR A 41 6.13 -3.30 18.71
N ILE A 42 5.50 -4.15 17.90
CA ILE A 42 4.33 -3.75 17.11
C ILE A 42 3.14 -3.37 18.00
N ARG A 43 2.90 -4.12 19.08
CA ARG A 43 1.85 -3.78 20.06
C ARG A 43 2.11 -2.46 20.76
N ARG A 44 3.38 -2.15 21.07
CA ARG A 44 3.77 -0.85 21.63
C ARG A 44 3.56 0.25 20.59
N LEU A 45 3.95 0.02 19.35
CA LEU A 45 3.84 0.99 18.27
C LEU A 45 2.37 1.36 18.02
N VAL A 46 1.47 0.38 17.99
CA VAL A 46 0.02 0.63 17.92
C VAL A 46 -0.44 1.50 19.08
N LYS A 47 -0.01 1.22 20.33
CA LYS A 47 -0.37 2.06 21.49
C LYS A 47 0.18 3.48 21.37
N VAL A 48 1.43 3.63 20.95
CA VAL A 48 2.09 4.94 20.74
C VAL A 48 1.35 5.73 19.68
N HIS A 49 1.09 5.13 18.51
CA HIS A 49 0.32 5.75 17.43
C HIS A 49 -1.05 6.23 17.93
N ARG A 50 -1.86 5.34 18.54
CA ARG A 50 -3.23 5.70 18.97
C ARG A 50 -3.23 6.79 20.04
N ARG A 51 -2.29 6.75 20.99
CA ARG A 51 -2.14 7.80 22.02
C ARG A 51 -1.69 9.12 21.43
N LEU A 52 -0.66 9.11 20.57
CA LEU A 52 -0.15 10.29 19.90
C LEU A 52 -1.26 10.94 19.07
N ALA A 53 -2.00 10.16 18.31
CA ALA A 53 -3.08 10.63 17.47
C ALA A 53 -4.24 11.24 18.28
N ALA A 54 -4.57 10.67 19.46
CA ALA A 54 -5.59 11.22 20.35
C ALA A 54 -5.14 12.51 21.03
N LEU A 55 -3.94 12.50 21.65
CA LEU A 55 -3.39 13.66 22.36
C LEU A 55 -3.16 14.84 21.41
N SER A 56 -2.71 14.57 20.19
CA SER A 56 -2.50 15.62 19.18
C SER A 56 -3.82 16.29 18.78
N ARG A 57 -4.92 15.51 18.63
CA ARG A 57 -6.26 16.08 18.40
C ARG A 57 -6.74 16.91 19.58
N ILE A 58 -6.51 16.46 20.81
CA ILE A 58 -6.84 17.21 22.03
C ILE A 58 -6.05 18.53 22.08
N ALA A 59 -4.76 18.52 21.74
CA ALA A 59 -3.94 19.74 21.64
C ALA A 59 -4.52 20.72 20.62
N LEU A 60 -4.97 20.24 19.45
CA LEU A 60 -5.58 21.07 18.42
C LEU A 60 -6.93 21.69 18.82
N MET A 61 -7.64 21.14 19.82
CA MET A 61 -8.81 21.82 20.39
C MET A 61 -8.44 23.17 21.04
N ASN A 62 -7.17 23.37 21.38
CA ASN A 62 -6.61 24.62 21.90
C ASN A 62 -5.73 25.36 20.87
N SER A 63 -5.98 25.17 19.58
CA SER A 63 -5.20 25.72 18.46
C SER A 63 -5.11 27.25 18.40
N ARG A 64 -5.94 27.97 19.17
CA ARG A 64 -5.76 29.42 19.40
C ARG A 64 -4.39 29.77 19.99
N PHE A 65 -3.76 28.84 20.70
CA PHE A 65 -2.39 28.99 21.20
C PHE A 65 -1.42 28.38 20.18
N THR A 66 -0.53 29.20 19.62
CA THR A 66 0.43 28.78 18.59
C THR A 66 1.24 27.52 18.98
N PRO A 67 1.74 27.36 20.22
CA PRO A 67 2.43 26.14 20.61
C PRO A 67 1.55 24.88 20.52
N MET A 68 0.26 24.99 20.87
CA MET A 68 -0.68 23.86 20.80
C MET A 68 -1.05 23.52 19.36
N LEU A 69 -1.19 24.53 18.50
CA LEU A 69 -1.37 24.34 17.06
C LEU A 69 -0.18 23.60 16.43
N VAL A 70 1.04 24.05 16.71
CA VAL A 70 2.28 23.45 16.18
C VAL A 70 2.46 22.04 16.71
N ALA A 71 2.36 21.84 18.02
CA ALA A 71 2.53 20.53 18.65
C ALA A 71 1.47 19.53 18.19
N GLY A 72 0.20 19.94 18.12
CA GLY A 72 -0.89 19.10 17.65
C GLY A 72 -0.78 18.74 16.18
N THR A 73 -0.40 19.69 15.32
CA THR A 73 -0.16 19.42 13.88
C THR A 73 1.01 18.47 13.71
N ALA A 74 2.17 18.75 14.31
CA ALA A 74 3.36 17.92 14.21
C ALA A 74 3.10 16.49 14.74
N GLY A 75 2.42 16.37 15.88
CA GLY A 75 2.06 15.08 16.45
C GLY A 75 1.11 14.26 15.57
N LEU A 76 0.13 14.91 14.92
CA LEU A 76 -0.72 14.24 13.92
C LEU A 76 0.06 13.84 12.66
N SER A 77 0.99 14.67 12.19
CA SER A 77 1.85 14.33 11.05
C SER A 77 2.69 13.09 11.35
N VAL A 78 3.33 13.02 12.51
CA VAL A 78 4.09 11.83 12.94
C VAL A 78 3.16 10.62 13.09
N ALA A 79 1.99 10.79 13.70
CA ALA A 79 1.01 9.70 13.82
C ALA A 79 0.61 9.14 12.45
N LYS A 80 0.38 10.01 11.45
CA LYS A 80 0.02 9.60 10.09
C LYS A 80 1.17 8.86 9.39
N ILE A 81 2.42 9.28 9.57
CA ILE A 81 3.59 8.58 9.04
C ILE A 81 3.66 7.15 9.62
N LEU A 82 3.51 7.01 10.93
CA LEU A 82 3.50 5.71 11.61
C LEU A 82 2.34 4.83 11.13
N GLU A 83 1.13 5.39 11.00
CA GLU A 83 -0.01 4.63 10.49
C GLU A 83 0.19 4.20 9.03
N ASN A 84 0.81 5.03 8.19
CA ASN A 84 1.00 4.71 6.78
C ASN A 84 2.06 3.65 6.54
N MET A 85 3.29 3.87 7.03
CA MET A 85 4.44 3.06 6.62
C MET A 85 4.74 1.92 7.58
N GLU A 86 4.56 2.13 8.89
CA GLU A 86 4.93 1.11 9.90
C GLU A 86 3.77 0.19 10.26
N LEU A 87 2.54 0.69 10.28
CA LEU A 87 1.35 -0.07 10.64
C LEU A 87 0.59 -0.54 9.39
N GLY A 88 -0.13 0.35 8.71
CA GLY A 88 -1.04 0.04 7.61
C GLY A 88 -0.37 -0.76 6.48
N HIS A 89 0.68 -0.20 5.88
CA HIS A 89 1.42 -0.85 4.79
C HIS A 89 1.95 -2.24 5.21
N ASN A 90 2.71 -2.31 6.29
CA ASN A 90 3.38 -3.54 6.74
C ASN A 90 2.39 -4.63 7.21
N ILE A 91 1.35 -4.25 7.96
CA ILE A 91 0.32 -5.20 8.40
C ILE A 91 -0.47 -5.72 7.19
N LEU A 92 -0.83 -4.87 6.23
CA LEU A 92 -1.56 -5.33 5.04
C LEU A 92 -0.70 -6.16 4.08
N HIS A 93 0.63 -6.05 4.15
CA HIS A 93 1.58 -6.99 3.53
C HIS A 93 1.71 -8.33 4.26
N GLY A 94 1.15 -8.46 5.46
CA GLY A 94 1.22 -9.70 6.24
C GLY A 94 2.49 -9.87 7.06
N GLN A 95 3.30 -8.80 7.23
CA GLN A 95 4.55 -8.84 8.00
C GLN A 95 4.36 -9.40 9.43
N TRP A 96 3.17 -9.23 10.00
CA TRP A 96 2.84 -9.62 11.38
C TRP A 96 1.91 -10.84 11.48
N ASP A 97 1.54 -11.47 10.36
CA ASP A 97 0.55 -12.55 10.34
C ASP A 97 1.03 -13.81 11.08
N TRP A 98 2.35 -14.01 11.20
CA TRP A 98 2.97 -15.07 12.00
C TRP A 98 2.56 -15.03 13.49
N MET A 99 2.18 -13.85 14.01
CA MET A 99 1.72 -13.71 15.39
C MET A 99 0.33 -14.32 15.62
N ASN A 100 -0.44 -14.57 14.54
CA ASN A 100 -1.84 -14.99 14.58
C ASN A 100 -2.70 -14.13 15.54
N ASP A 101 -2.40 -12.83 15.62
CA ASP A 101 -3.11 -11.88 16.48
C ASP A 101 -4.30 -11.28 15.69
N PRO A 102 -5.56 -11.55 16.06
CA PRO A 102 -6.71 -11.12 15.26
C PRO A 102 -6.85 -9.59 15.15
N LYS A 103 -6.14 -8.82 15.99
CA LYS A 103 -6.12 -7.36 15.94
C LYS A 103 -4.98 -6.81 15.09
N ILE A 104 -3.96 -7.59 14.78
CA ILE A 104 -2.77 -7.20 14.02
C ILE A 104 -2.54 -8.30 12.98
N HIS A 105 -3.42 -8.35 12.00
CA HIS A 105 -3.39 -9.35 10.94
C HIS A 105 -3.85 -8.71 9.65
N SER A 106 -3.22 -9.06 8.53
CA SER A 106 -3.50 -8.48 7.23
C SER A 106 -5.00 -8.57 6.90
N SER A 107 -5.63 -9.71 7.18
CA SER A 107 -7.05 -9.97 6.87
C SER A 107 -8.05 -9.14 7.68
N THR A 108 -7.68 -8.62 8.85
CA THR A 108 -8.58 -7.91 9.76
C THR A 108 -8.23 -6.44 9.96
N TRP A 109 -6.97 -6.05 9.70
CA TRP A 109 -6.55 -4.67 9.83
C TRP A 109 -7.23 -3.79 8.78
N ASP A 110 -7.76 -2.66 9.24
CA ASP A 110 -8.32 -1.63 8.37
C ASP A 110 -7.42 -0.40 8.44
N TRP A 111 -6.74 -0.12 7.34
CA TRP A 111 -5.82 1.00 7.24
C TRP A 111 -6.59 2.30 7.00
N ASP A 112 -6.30 3.33 7.80
CA ASP A 112 -6.78 4.70 7.61
C ASP A 112 -6.16 5.35 6.36
N ASN A 113 -6.63 4.90 5.18
CA ASN A 113 -6.22 5.34 3.86
C ASN A 113 -7.47 5.59 2.98
N VAL A 114 -7.29 6.38 1.91
CA VAL A 114 -8.34 6.70 0.93
C VAL A 114 -8.79 5.45 0.17
N THR A 115 -7.86 4.55 -0.16
CA THR A 115 -8.17 3.26 -0.80
C THR A 115 -8.59 2.22 0.26
N PRO A 116 -9.72 1.51 0.06
CA PRO A 116 -10.10 0.40 0.93
C PRO A 116 -9.02 -0.70 0.97
N SER A 117 -8.76 -1.27 2.15
CA SER A 117 -7.73 -2.30 2.36
C SER A 117 -7.79 -3.46 1.36
N SER A 118 -8.98 -3.91 0.93
CA SER A 118 -9.12 -4.97 -0.07
C SER A 118 -8.71 -4.55 -1.48
N ALA A 119 -9.00 -3.31 -1.87
CA ALA A 119 -8.60 -2.78 -3.17
C ALA A 119 -7.08 -2.57 -3.19
N TRP A 120 -6.53 -1.99 -2.12
CA TRP A 120 -5.10 -1.80 -1.97
C TRP A 120 -4.32 -3.12 -2.03
N LYS A 121 -4.77 -4.18 -1.36
CA LYS A 121 -4.12 -5.50 -1.47
C LYS A 121 -4.14 -6.06 -2.89
N HIS A 122 -5.19 -5.78 -3.66
CA HIS A 122 -5.24 -6.24 -5.04
C HIS A 122 -4.31 -5.42 -5.93
N SER A 123 -4.39 -4.09 -5.90
CA SER A 123 -3.54 -3.25 -6.75
C SER A 123 -2.07 -3.30 -6.33
N HIS A 124 -1.79 -3.25 -5.04
CA HIS A 124 -0.43 -3.22 -4.52
C HIS A 124 0.16 -4.63 -4.37
N ASN A 125 -0.43 -5.51 -3.57
CA ASN A 125 0.21 -6.81 -3.29
C ASN A 125 0.13 -7.76 -4.50
N PHE A 126 -1.03 -7.84 -5.14
CA PHE A 126 -1.19 -8.72 -6.29
C PHE A 126 -0.65 -8.10 -7.58
N VAL A 127 -1.16 -6.94 -8.02
CA VAL A 127 -0.73 -6.39 -9.31
C VAL A 127 0.73 -5.91 -9.24
N HIS A 128 1.04 -5.03 -8.29
CA HIS A 128 2.36 -4.41 -8.23
C HIS A 128 3.47 -5.33 -7.67
N HIS A 129 3.25 -6.09 -6.58
CA HIS A 129 4.31 -6.95 -5.99
C HIS A 129 4.43 -8.34 -6.62
N THR A 130 3.36 -8.91 -7.22
CA THR A 130 3.48 -10.21 -7.91
C THR A 130 4.03 -10.05 -9.34
N TYR A 131 3.69 -8.93 -10.01
CA TYR A 131 4.10 -8.66 -11.38
C TYR A 131 5.06 -7.47 -11.50
N THR A 132 5.82 -7.17 -10.44
CA THR A 132 6.74 -6.03 -10.40
C THR A 132 7.63 -6.01 -11.64
N ASN A 133 7.72 -4.85 -12.30
CA ASN A 133 8.52 -4.66 -13.51
C ASN A 133 8.10 -5.52 -14.72
N VAL A 134 6.93 -6.17 -14.69
CA VAL A 134 6.40 -6.90 -15.85
C VAL A 134 5.57 -5.94 -16.71
N LEU A 135 6.11 -5.59 -17.88
CA LEU A 135 5.46 -4.70 -18.84
C LEU A 135 4.05 -5.18 -19.20
N GLY A 136 3.08 -4.26 -19.13
CA GLY A 136 1.67 -4.55 -19.43
C GLY A 136 0.91 -5.26 -18.30
N LYS A 137 1.57 -5.53 -17.16
CA LYS A 137 0.95 -6.03 -15.93
C LYS A 137 1.10 -5.01 -14.81
N ASP A 138 2.34 -4.68 -14.47
CA ASP A 138 2.64 -3.59 -13.55
C ASP A 138 2.54 -2.27 -14.30
N ARG A 139 1.65 -1.40 -13.83
CA ARG A 139 1.39 -0.12 -14.47
C ARG A 139 2.45 0.92 -14.09
N ASP A 140 3.22 0.66 -13.02
CA ASP A 140 4.26 1.57 -12.54
C ASP A 140 5.44 1.61 -13.52
N VAL A 141 5.60 0.55 -14.31
CA VAL A 141 6.58 0.47 -15.41
C VAL A 141 5.85 0.46 -16.75
N GLY A 142 5.95 1.57 -17.49
CA GLY A 142 5.50 1.62 -18.88
C GLY A 142 4.23 2.43 -19.13
N TYR A 143 3.39 2.70 -18.11
CA TYR A 143 2.09 3.35 -18.32
C TYR A 143 1.90 4.70 -17.61
N ASP A 144 1.77 5.72 -18.47
CA ASP A 144 0.92 6.91 -18.39
C ASP A 144 1.33 8.21 -17.66
N THR A 145 2.14 8.26 -16.60
CA THR A 145 2.44 9.58 -15.97
C THR A 145 3.92 9.89 -15.77
N ILE A 146 4.72 8.95 -15.29
CA ILE A 146 6.16 9.15 -15.09
C ILE A 146 6.94 8.34 -16.14
N ARG A 147 7.91 8.99 -16.78
CA ARG A 147 8.90 8.29 -17.62
C ARG A 147 10.02 7.77 -16.74
N ILE A 148 10.09 6.45 -16.59
CA ILE A 148 11.05 5.72 -15.75
C ILE A 148 12.04 4.91 -16.60
N ASP A 149 11.62 4.40 -17.76
CA ASP A 149 12.45 3.56 -18.63
C ASP A 149 12.92 4.34 -19.88
N HIS A 150 14.16 4.10 -20.31
CA HIS A 150 14.77 4.80 -21.44
C HIS A 150 14.11 4.46 -22.79
N ARG A 151 13.54 3.26 -22.92
CA ARG A 151 12.82 2.75 -24.10
C ARG A 151 11.43 3.38 -24.24
N GLN A 152 10.89 4.01 -23.18
CA GLN A 152 9.65 4.79 -23.29
C GLN A 152 9.88 6.00 -24.20
N ARG A 153 9.03 6.11 -25.24
CA ARG A 153 9.06 7.23 -26.19
C ARG A 153 8.95 8.55 -25.44
N TRP A 154 9.91 9.44 -25.68
CA TRP A 154 9.92 10.75 -25.04
C TRP A 154 8.74 11.64 -25.51
N LYS A 155 8.22 12.45 -24.58
CA LYS A 155 7.17 13.45 -24.80
C LYS A 155 7.55 14.74 -24.07
N PRO A 156 7.25 15.94 -24.62
CA PRO A 156 7.56 17.22 -23.96
C PRO A 156 6.97 17.37 -22.55
N ALA A 157 5.83 16.74 -22.27
CA ALA A 157 5.22 16.73 -20.95
C ALA A 157 6.17 16.20 -19.85
N TYR A 158 7.15 15.36 -20.20
CA TYR A 158 8.13 14.85 -19.25
C TYR A 158 9.15 15.90 -18.78
N LEU A 159 9.18 17.11 -19.33
CA LEU A 159 9.95 18.20 -18.72
C LEU A 159 9.33 18.67 -17.40
N ALA A 160 8.01 18.47 -17.23
CA ALA A 160 7.27 18.89 -16.05
C ALA A 160 7.24 17.83 -14.92
N GLN A 161 7.87 16.64 -15.07
CA GLN A 161 7.81 15.59 -14.02
C GLN A 161 8.27 16.04 -12.65
N PRO A 162 9.35 16.84 -12.52
CA PRO A 162 9.72 17.35 -11.21
C PRO A 162 8.55 18.06 -10.52
N ALA A 163 7.77 18.85 -11.25
CA ALA A 163 6.62 19.57 -10.70
C ALA A 163 5.46 18.64 -10.37
N TYR A 164 5.01 17.78 -11.30
CA TYR A 164 3.89 16.90 -11.00
C TYR A 164 4.24 15.76 -10.03
N ASN A 165 5.52 15.38 -9.87
CA ASN A 165 5.96 14.46 -8.84
C ASN A 165 5.89 15.10 -7.45
N VAL A 166 6.22 16.40 -7.31
CA VAL A 166 6.02 17.12 -6.04
C VAL A 166 4.54 17.21 -5.70
N LEU A 167 3.68 17.50 -6.70
CA LEU A 167 2.23 17.47 -6.50
C LEU A 167 1.75 16.08 -6.10
N LEU A 168 2.19 15.03 -6.80
CA LEU A 168 1.84 13.65 -6.45
C LEU A 168 2.32 13.30 -5.04
N ALA A 169 3.52 13.71 -4.63
CA ALA A 169 4.04 13.45 -3.27
C ALA A 169 3.17 14.13 -2.20
N MET A 170 2.73 15.38 -2.41
CA MET A 170 1.85 16.09 -1.47
C MET A 170 0.46 15.45 -1.39
N PHE A 171 -0.04 14.87 -2.48
CA PHE A 171 -1.37 14.27 -2.57
C PHE A 171 -1.33 12.74 -2.74
N PHE A 172 -0.27 12.09 -2.22
CA PHE A 172 0.07 10.72 -2.57
C PHE A 172 -1.08 9.73 -2.39
N GLU A 173 -1.73 9.73 -1.23
CA GLU A 173 -2.86 8.82 -0.93
C GLU A 173 -4.01 8.96 -1.93
N TRP A 174 -4.29 10.20 -2.36
CA TRP A 174 -5.33 10.48 -3.35
C TRP A 174 -4.86 10.09 -4.76
N GLY A 175 -3.60 10.35 -5.09
CA GLY A 175 -3.00 9.94 -6.35
C GLY A 175 -3.05 8.43 -6.56
N ILE A 176 -2.67 7.66 -5.53
CA ILE A 176 -2.75 6.19 -5.55
C ILE A 176 -4.20 5.72 -5.61
N ALA A 177 -5.12 6.31 -4.84
CA ALA A 177 -6.53 5.93 -4.90
C ALA A 177 -7.15 6.16 -6.29
N ILE A 178 -6.77 7.24 -6.97
CA ILE A 178 -7.19 7.51 -8.36
C ILE A 178 -6.54 6.50 -9.30
N TYR A 179 -5.26 6.17 -9.10
CA TYR A 179 -4.55 5.20 -9.92
C TYR A 179 -5.13 3.78 -9.82
N ASP A 180 -5.56 3.38 -8.62
CA ASP A 180 -6.21 2.11 -8.30
C ASP A 180 -7.60 1.97 -8.96
N LEU A 181 -8.26 3.09 -9.23
CA LEU A 181 -9.45 3.08 -10.08
C LEU A 181 -8.98 2.77 -11.51
N ASP A 182 -9.29 1.58 -12.01
CA ASP A 182 -9.04 1.19 -13.42
C ASP A 182 -9.90 2.05 -14.37
N PHE A 183 -9.51 3.32 -14.54
CA PHE A 183 -10.12 4.30 -15.44
C PHE A 183 -10.28 3.75 -16.87
N PRO A 184 -9.32 2.99 -17.43
CA PRO A 184 -9.51 2.31 -18.71
C PRO A 184 -10.68 1.31 -18.74
N ALA A 185 -10.90 0.49 -17.70
CA ALA A 185 -12.04 -0.42 -17.64
C ALA A 185 -13.38 0.32 -17.48
N VAL A 186 -13.40 1.37 -16.65
CA VAL A 186 -14.58 2.23 -16.45
C VAL A 186 -14.96 2.96 -17.75
N ARG A 187 -13.97 3.45 -18.52
CA ARG A 187 -14.19 4.15 -19.80
C ARG A 187 -14.62 3.22 -20.94
N ARG A 188 -14.33 1.92 -20.86
CA ARG A 188 -14.74 0.90 -21.84
C ARG A 188 -16.14 0.31 -21.57
N GLY A 189 -16.88 0.85 -20.61
CA GLY A 189 -18.24 0.40 -20.31
C GLY A 189 -18.33 -0.99 -19.67
N ALA A 190 -17.21 -1.53 -19.18
CA ALA A 190 -17.25 -2.75 -18.39
C ALA A 190 -18.05 -2.45 -17.10
N SER A 191 -19.20 -3.11 -16.94
CA SER A 191 -19.98 -2.99 -15.71
C SER A 191 -19.07 -3.43 -14.54
N PRO A 192 -19.02 -2.69 -13.42
CA PRO A 192 -18.23 -3.05 -12.23
C PRO A 192 -18.79 -4.28 -11.49
N ARG A 193 -19.51 -5.15 -12.20
CA ARG A 193 -20.27 -6.28 -11.68
C ARG A 193 -19.53 -7.61 -11.89
N SER A 194 -18.46 -7.66 -12.69
CA SER A 194 -17.64 -8.86 -12.90
C SER A 194 -16.27 -8.82 -12.19
N SER A 195 -15.78 -7.63 -11.83
CA SER A 195 -14.69 -7.47 -10.87
C SER A 195 -15.30 -7.26 -9.49
N SER A 196 -14.87 -8.04 -8.51
CA SER A 196 -15.30 -7.96 -7.10
C SER A 196 -14.91 -6.66 -6.38
N THR A 197 -14.78 -5.55 -7.11
CA THR A 197 -14.42 -4.23 -6.58
C THR A 197 -15.68 -3.59 -6.03
N THR A 198 -15.84 -3.69 -4.71
CA THR A 198 -16.87 -2.97 -3.97
C THR A 198 -16.83 -1.49 -4.34
N ARG A 199 -17.98 -0.98 -4.80
CA ARG A 199 -18.21 0.41 -5.20
C ARG A 199 -18.04 1.32 -3.98
N CYS A 200 -16.83 1.82 -3.70
CA CYS A 200 -16.64 2.95 -2.78
C CYS A 200 -16.10 4.13 -3.62
N VAL A 201 -17.02 5.06 -3.95
CA VAL A 201 -16.67 6.38 -4.51
C VAL A 201 -16.12 7.21 -3.33
N PRO A 202 -14.94 7.84 -3.43
CA PRO A 202 -14.44 8.71 -2.38
C PRO A 202 -15.38 9.92 -2.25
N SER A 203 -16.13 10.00 -1.16
CA SER A 203 -16.86 11.21 -0.80
C SER A 203 -15.97 12.07 0.10
N ALA A 204 -15.69 13.30 -0.32
CA ALA A 204 -14.91 14.29 0.43
C ALA A 204 -15.57 14.74 1.76
N ALA A 205 -16.68 14.13 2.18
CA ALA A 205 -17.56 14.64 3.23
C ALA A 205 -17.68 13.77 4.48
N ARG A 206 -16.86 12.74 4.69
CA ARG A 206 -16.94 11.91 5.92
C ARG A 206 -15.59 11.65 6.58
N PRO A 207 -15.31 12.26 7.74
CA PRO A 207 -14.27 11.79 8.62
C PRO A 207 -14.79 10.54 9.34
N VAL A 208 -14.08 9.42 9.17
CA VAL A 208 -14.25 8.15 9.90
C VAL A 208 -15.48 7.30 9.49
N GLY A 209 -15.18 6.09 8.98
CA GLY A 209 -15.94 4.89 9.33
C GLY A 209 -16.85 4.26 8.27
N ARG A 210 -16.43 3.05 7.84
CA ARG A 210 -17.26 1.89 7.43
C ARG A 210 -17.94 1.97 6.04
N CYS A 211 -17.37 1.27 5.04
CA CYS A 211 -18.18 0.78 3.91
C CYS A 211 -19.09 -0.35 4.44
N SER A 212 -20.42 -0.14 4.45
CA SER A 212 -21.41 -1.16 4.79
C SER A 212 -21.50 -2.20 3.68
N ARG A 213 -21.31 -3.49 4.00
CA ARG A 213 -21.64 -4.60 3.07
C ARG A 213 -23.15 -4.59 2.83
N THR A 214 -23.59 -4.10 1.67
CA THR A 214 -24.94 -4.34 1.19
C THR A 214 -24.97 -5.72 0.54
N THR A 215 -25.23 -6.75 1.33
CA THR A 215 -25.71 -8.04 0.78
C THR A 215 -27.10 -7.81 0.23
N SER A 216 -27.24 -7.78 -1.09
CA SER A 216 -28.54 -7.87 -1.74
C SER A 216 -29.08 -9.29 -1.54
N PRO A 217 -30.33 -9.47 -1.08
CA PRO A 217 -30.92 -10.80 -0.97
C PRO A 217 -31.19 -11.32 -2.39
N SER A 218 -30.52 -12.42 -2.74
CA SER A 218 -30.85 -13.24 -3.89
C SER A 218 -32.32 -13.64 -3.85
N ARG A 219 -33.08 -13.29 -4.89
CA ARG A 219 -34.37 -13.93 -5.20
C ARG A 219 -34.09 -15.25 -5.92
N CYS A 220 -34.88 -16.27 -5.57
CA CYS A 220 -34.97 -17.56 -6.23
C CYS A 220 -35.21 -17.44 -7.74
#